data_AF-A0A6I5RIH6-F1
#
_entry.id   AF-A0A6I5RIH6-F1
#
_cell.length_a   1.000
_cell.length_b   1.000
_cell.length_c   1.000
_cell.angle_alpha   90.00
_cell.angle_beta   90.00
_cell.angle_gamma   90.00
#
_symmetry.space_group_name_H-M   'P 1'
#
loop_
_entity.id
_entity.type
_entity.pdbx_description
1 polymer ?
#
loop_
_entity_poly.entity_id
_entity_poly.type
_entity_poly.pdbx_seq_one_letter_code
_entity_poly.pdbx_strand_id
1 'polypeptide(L)'
;MSNLELLTPQNCTVIFIDHQPQMLFGITSIDRQLLINNTVALAKAAKVFDVPTILTSVETKSFSGYIWPQLTEQFPDTAPI
;
A
#
# COMPACT_ATOMS: atom_id res chain seq x y z
N MET A 1 9.54 -16.73 -19.04
CA MET A 1 8.27 -16.76 -18.30
C MET A 1 7.14 -16.53 -19.28
N SER A 2 6.01 -17.22 -19.10
CA SER A 2 4.82 -17.03 -19.92
C SER A 2 4.10 -15.75 -19.47
N ASN A 3 3.56 -14.95 -20.39
CA ASN A 3 2.72 -13.79 -20.04
C ASN A 3 1.36 -14.19 -19.42
N LEU A 4 1.08 -15.49 -19.29
CA LEU A 4 -0.18 -16.04 -18.75
C LEU A 4 0.02 -16.71 -17.38
N GLU A 5 1.20 -16.60 -16.77
CA GLU A 5 1.44 -17.16 -15.44
C GLU A 5 0.63 -16.42 -14.38
N LEU A 6 -0.06 -17.16 -13.51
CA LEU A 6 -0.82 -16.58 -12.41
C LEU A 6 0.12 -16.09 -11.30
N LEU A 7 -0.32 -15.04 -10.60
CA LEU A 7 0.42 -14.53 -9.45
C LEU A 7 0.39 -15.53 -8.29
N THR A 8 1.56 -15.75 -7.70
CA THR A 8 1.79 -16.52 -6.49
C THR A 8 2.67 -15.70 -5.55
N PRO A 9 2.66 -15.97 -4.24
CA PRO A 9 3.53 -15.24 -3.31
C PRO A 9 5.03 -15.34 -3.64
N GLN A 10 5.44 -16.36 -4.41
CA GLN A 10 6.83 -16.60 -4.80
C GLN A 10 7.23 -15.88 -6.10
N ASN A 11 6.28 -15.39 -6.89
CA ASN A 11 6.55 -14.73 -8.17
C ASN A 11 6.08 -13.25 -8.21
N CYS A 12 5.60 -12.71 -7.09
CA CYS A 12 5.11 -11.33 -7.02
C CYS A 12 5.52 -10.61 -5.73
N THR A 13 5.28 -9.30 -5.72
CA THR A 13 5.51 -8.39 -4.59
C THR A 13 4.46 -7.29 -4.67
N VAL A 14 4.00 -6.81 -3.52
CA VAL A 14 3.10 -5.65 -3.44
C VAL A 14 3.90 -4.43 -3.01
N ILE A 15 3.75 -3.33 -3.73
CA ILE A 15 4.39 -2.05 -3.38
C ILE A 15 3.29 -1.02 -3.15
N PHE A 16 3.17 -0.52 -1.92
CA PHE A 16 2.28 0.57 -1.58
C PHE A 16 3.04 1.89 -1.67
N ILE A 17 2.65 2.72 -2.62
CA ILE A 17 3.34 3.98 -2.94
C ILE A 17 2.56 5.14 -2.35
N ASP A 18 3.19 5.89 -1.44
CA ASP A 18 2.81 7.23 -0.99
C ASP A 18 1.34 7.36 -0.54
N HIS A 19 0.83 6.36 0.17
CA HIS A 19 -0.50 6.38 0.80
C HIS A 19 -0.49 7.29 2.03
N GLN A 20 -0.29 8.59 1.78
CA GLN A 20 -0.13 9.66 2.76
C GLN A 20 -1.27 10.68 2.63
N PRO A 21 -1.64 11.41 3.70
CA PRO A 21 -2.78 12.32 3.71
C PRO A 21 -2.79 13.33 2.55
N GLN A 22 -1.66 13.98 2.23
CA GLN A 22 -1.65 14.97 1.13
C GLN A 22 -1.89 14.37 -0.24
N MET A 23 -1.38 13.17 -0.50
CA MET A 23 -1.57 12.50 -1.78
C MET A 23 -3.05 12.15 -2.00
N LEU A 24 -3.80 11.87 -0.92
CA LEU A 24 -5.24 11.61 -0.96
C LEU A 24 -6.08 12.83 -1.33
N PHE A 25 -5.64 14.05 -1.01
CA PHE A 25 -6.43 15.25 -1.29
C PHE A 25 -6.62 15.49 -2.79
N GLY A 26 -5.59 15.22 -3.60
CA GLY A 26 -5.63 15.39 -5.06
C GLY A 26 -6.44 14.34 -5.81
N ILE A 27 -6.87 13.27 -5.14
CA ILE A 27 -7.62 12.17 -5.77
C ILE A 27 -9.09 12.54 -5.90
N THR A 28 -9.59 12.48 -7.13
CA THR A 28 -10.99 12.78 -7.49
C THR A 28 -11.66 11.68 -8.31
N SER A 29 -10.91 10.66 -8.72
CA SER A 29 -11.38 9.55 -9.56
C SER A 29 -12.16 8.48 -8.79
N ILE A 30 -12.08 8.48 -7.46
CA ILE A 30 -12.73 7.51 -6.58
C ILE A 30 -13.08 8.20 -5.25
N ASP A 31 -14.14 7.72 -4.59
CA ASP A 31 -14.43 8.10 -3.21
C ASP A 31 -13.24 7.76 -2.29
N ARG A 32 -12.90 8.68 -1.38
CA ARG A 32 -11.72 8.57 -0.53
C ARG A 32 -11.82 7.41 0.45
N GLN A 33 -13.00 7.18 1.01
CA GLN A 33 -13.20 6.07 1.95
C GLN A 33 -13.11 4.73 1.22
N LEU A 34 -13.68 4.64 0.01
CA LEU A 34 -13.56 3.45 -0.83
C LEU A 34 -12.10 3.16 -1.20
N LEU A 35 -11.31 4.18 -1.55
CA LEU A 35 -9.89 4.03 -1.82
C LEU A 35 -9.14 3.44 -0.62
N ILE A 36 -9.29 4.04 0.57
CA ILE A 36 -8.65 3.54 1.79
C ILE A 36 -9.06 2.09 2.06
N ASN A 37 -10.35 1.77 1.95
CA ASN A 37 -10.85 0.41 2.18
C ASN A 37 -10.24 -0.59 1.19
N ASN A 38 -10.15 -0.26 -0.10
CA ASN A 38 -9.56 -1.12 -1.12
C ASN A 38 -8.06 -1.33 -0.88
N THR A 39 -7.32 -0.27 -0.53
CA THR A 39 -5.90 -0.36 -0.15
C THR A 39 -5.72 -1.31 1.04
N VAL A 40 -6.51 -1.13 2.10
CA VAL A 40 -6.41 -1.96 3.32
C VAL A 40 -6.80 -3.41 3.04
N ALA A 41 -7.80 -3.65 2.18
CA ALA A 41 -8.16 -4.99 1.75
C ALA A 41 -7.01 -5.68 1.00
N LEU A 42 -6.34 -4.97 0.09
CA LEU A 42 -5.16 -5.48 -0.61
C LEU A 42 -4.00 -5.75 0.36
N ALA A 43 -3.75 -4.86 1.33
CA ALA A 43 -2.72 -5.05 2.34
C ALA A 43 -2.96 -6.29 3.21
N LYS A 44 -4.22 -6.49 3.64
CA LYS A 44 -4.62 -7.69 4.37
C LYS A 44 -4.45 -8.95 3.54
N ALA A 45 -4.82 -8.92 2.26
CA ALA A 45 -4.61 -10.06 1.36
C ALA A 45 -3.11 -10.38 1.21
N ALA A 46 -2.28 -9.37 0.94
CA ALA A 46 -0.82 -9.53 0.84
C ALA A 46 -0.23 -10.16 2.11
N LYS A 47 -0.67 -9.70 3.29
CA LYS A 47 -0.28 -10.28 4.57
C LYS A 47 -0.74 -11.73 4.74
N VAL A 48 -1.99 -12.05 4.43
CA VAL A 48 -2.55 -13.41 4.58
C VAL A 48 -1.86 -14.43 3.68
N PHE A 49 -1.43 -14.01 2.50
CA PHE A 49 -0.73 -14.86 1.53
C PHE A 49 0.80 -14.82 1.66
N ASP A 50 1.35 -14.14 2.67
CA ASP A 50 2.78 -13.96 2.87
C ASP A 50 3.50 -13.38 1.63
N VAL A 51 2.84 -12.47 0.91
CA VAL A 51 3.41 -11.80 -0.25
C VAL A 51 4.41 -10.73 0.23
N PRO A 52 5.66 -10.72 -0.30
CA PRO A 52 6.61 -9.67 0.02
C PRO A 52 5.99 -8.29 -0.23
N THR A 53 6.09 -7.40 0.75
CA THR A 53 5.45 -6.09 0.72
C THR A 53 6.46 -4.98 0.99
N ILE A 54 6.41 -3.92 0.19
CA ILE A 54 7.21 -2.71 0.34
C ILE A 54 6.27 -1.52 0.56
N LEU A 55 6.63 -0.66 1.51
CA LEU A 55 5.99 0.63 1.73
C LEU A 55 6.95 1.73 1.31
N THR A 56 6.49 2.71 0.53
CA THR A 56 7.26 3.92 0.22
C THR A 56 6.53 5.16 0.71
N SER A 57 7.30 6.21 0.97
CA SER A 57 6.74 7.51 1.32
C SER A 57 7.57 8.65 0.73
N VAL A 58 6.91 9.76 0.44
CA VAL A 58 7.56 10.97 -0.07
C VAL A 58 7.33 12.14 0.89
N GLU A 59 8.36 12.93 1.20
CA GLU A 59 8.25 14.15 2.03
C GLU A 59 7.52 13.96 3.39
N THR A 60 7.71 12.80 4.04
CA THR A 60 6.97 12.34 5.24
C THR A 60 6.99 13.32 6.41
N LYS A 61 8.14 13.95 6.67
CA LYS A 61 8.32 14.89 7.81
C LYS A 61 7.90 16.32 7.49
N SER A 62 7.40 16.57 6.28
CA SER A 62 7.09 17.90 5.76
C SER A 62 5.66 17.89 5.19
N PHE A 63 5.52 18.07 3.89
CA PHE A 63 4.25 18.24 3.22
C PHE A 63 3.34 17.03 3.41
N SER A 64 3.80 15.84 3.05
CA SER A 64 2.91 14.70 2.81
C SER A 64 2.29 14.08 4.06
N GLY A 65 2.97 14.17 5.20
CA GLY A 65 2.61 13.48 6.45
C GLY A 65 2.97 12.00 6.44
N TYR A 66 2.66 11.27 7.51
CA TYR A 66 2.93 9.83 7.60
C TYR A 66 1.95 9.00 6.78
N ILE A 67 2.37 7.80 6.37
CA ILE A 67 1.47 6.81 5.73
C ILE A 67 0.28 6.55 6.65
N TRP A 68 -0.91 6.35 6.06
CA TRP A 68 -2.14 6.11 6.80
C TRP A 68 -1.98 4.97 7.83
N PRO A 69 -2.38 5.18 9.10
CA PRO A 69 -2.30 4.14 10.14
C PRO A 69 -2.97 2.82 9.76
N GLN A 70 -4.09 2.89 9.05
CA GLN A 70 -4.86 1.73 8.59
C GLN A 70 -4.02 0.78 7.72
N LEU A 71 -3.04 1.32 6.98
CA LEU A 71 -2.10 0.55 6.17
C LEU A 71 -0.89 0.08 6.99
N THR A 72 -0.26 0.97 7.76
CA THR A 72 0.96 0.62 8.52
C THR A 72 0.70 -0.40 9.63
N GLU A 73 -0.49 -0.42 10.24
CA GLU A 73 -0.90 -1.43 11.22
C GLU A 73 -0.91 -2.86 10.66
N GLN A 74 -1.00 -3.03 9.33
CA GLN A 74 -0.91 -4.36 8.72
C GLN A 74 0.53 -4.87 8.70
N PHE A 75 1.53 -3.97 8.73
CA PHE A 75 2.96 -4.28 8.59
C PHE A 75 3.80 -3.56 9.67
N PRO A 76 3.61 -3.89 10.97
CA PRO A 76 4.20 -3.14 12.08
C PRO A 76 5.74 -3.15 12.09
N ASP A 77 6.36 -4.20 11.52
CA ASP A 77 7.82 -4.36 11.46
C ASP A 77 8.42 -3.86 10.13
N THR A 78 7.61 -3.24 9.26
CA THR A 78 8.05 -2.72 7.97
C THR A 78 8.16 -1.20 8.01
N ALA A 79 9.40 -0.71 8.05
CA ALA A 79 9.67 0.71 7.88
C ALA A 79 9.49 1.12 6.40
N PRO A 80 8.76 2.21 6.11
CA PRO A 80 8.72 2.75 4.76
C PRO A 80 10.09 3.25 4.30
N ILE A 81 10.37 3.10 3.01
CA ILE A 81 11.56 3.63 2.33
C ILE A 81 11.28 5.05 1.85
#